data_AF-A0A314KVR6-F1
#
_entry.id   AF-A0A314KVR6-F1
#
_cell.length_a   1.000
_cell.length_b   1.000
_cell.length_c   1.000
_cell.angle_alpha   90.00
_cell.angle_beta   90.00
_cell.angle_gamma   90.00
#
_symmetry.space_group_name_H-M   'P 1'
#
loop_
_entity.id
_entity.type
_entity.pdbx_description
1 polymer ?
#
loop_
_entity_poly.entity_id
_entity_poly.type
_entity_poly.pdbx_seq_one_letter_code
_entity_poly.pdbx_strand_id
1 'polypeptide(L)' 'MKILAFYNGLRMALNHKLVSLIVETDSQVLIQLLLSDNIAFSHMLIDRRHLLEKLGSPQVGHIFREANAAADKLAAMGK' A
#
# COMPACT_ATOMS: atom_id res chain seq x y z
N MET A 1 9.93 -4.35 -5.01
CA MET A 1 9.11 -3.35 -5.74
C MET A 1 7.70 -3.13 -5.14
N LYS A 2 6.96 -4.15 -4.68
CA LYS A 2 5.57 -3.97 -4.19
C LYS A 2 5.38 -3.00 -3.00
N ILE A 3 6.27 -3.02 -2.00
CA ILE A 3 6.24 -2.10 -0.85
C ILE A 3 6.47 -0.63 -1.26
N LEU A 4 7.29 -0.39 -2.29
CA LEU A 4 7.54 0.95 -2.82
C LEU A 4 6.31 1.46 -3.60
N ALA A 5 5.71 0.60 -4.42
CA ALA A 5 4.47 0.93 -5.13
C ALA A 5 3.34 1.29 -4.15
N PHE A 6 3.19 0.53 -3.07
CA PHE A 6 2.24 0.82 -2.00
C PHE A 6 2.49 2.19 -1.36
N TYR A 7 3.74 2.47 -0.97
CA TYR A 7 4.11 3.77 -0.40
C TYR A 7 3.84 4.94 -1.35
N ASN A 8 4.17 4.79 -2.63
CA ASN A 8 3.94 5.81 -3.64
C ASN A 8 2.43 6.06 -3.84
N GLY A 9 1.62 5.01 -3.86
CA GLY A 9 0.16 5.11 -3.92
C GLY A 9 -0.42 5.90 -2.74
N LEU A 10 0.01 5.61 -1.51
CA LEU A 10 -0.43 6.35 -0.32
C LEU A 10 -0.01 7.82 -0.35
N ARG A 11 1.23 8.11 -0.78
CA ARG A 11 1.70 9.49 -0.94
C ARG A 11 0.89 10.26 -1.98
N MET A 12 0.59 9.63 -3.13
CA MET A 12 -0.28 10.22 -4.14
C MET A 12 -1.66 10.54 -3.56
N ALA A 13 -2.27 9.58 -2.89
CA ALA A 13 -3.58 9.77 -2.29
C ALA A 13 -3.59 10.93 -1.29
N LEU A 14 -2.55 11.06 -0.47
CA LEU A 14 -2.40 12.15 0.48
C LEU A 14 -2.22 13.50 -0.22
N ASN A 15 -1.35 13.56 -1.24
CA ASN A 15 -1.09 14.77 -2.01
C ASN A 15 -2.35 15.28 -2.74
N HIS A 16 -3.18 14.35 -3.23
CA HIS A 16 -4.45 14.67 -3.87
C HIS A 16 -5.61 14.86 -2.87
N LYS A 17 -5.35 14.76 -1.56
CA LYS A 17 -6.35 14.90 -0.48
C LYS A 17 -7.55 13.96 -0.67
N LEU A 18 -7.29 12.74 -1.16
CA LEU A 18 -8.34 11.73 -1.28
C LEU A 18 -8.78 11.27 0.11
N VAL A 19 -10.07 11.07 0.27
CA VAL A 19 -10.70 10.64 1.53
C VAL A 19 -11.53 9.38 1.32
N SER A 20 -11.78 8.62 2.39
CA SER A 20 -12.57 7.38 2.35
C SER A 20 -12.03 6.36 1.34
N LEU A 21 -10.74 6.03 1.48
CA LEU A 21 -10.06 5.14 0.56
C LEU A 21 -10.28 3.67 0.93
N ILE A 22 -10.32 2.83 -0.11
CA ILE A 22 -10.11 1.39 -0.01
C ILE A 22 -8.77 1.12 -0.68
N VAL A 23 -7.87 0.42 0.00
CA VAL A 23 -6.55 0.08 -0.54
C VAL A 23 -6.50 -1.41 -0.80
N GLU A 24 -6.29 -1.81 -2.05
CA GLU A 24 -6.25 -3.21 -2.45
C GLU A 24 -4.86 -3.59 -2.98
N THR A 25 -4.44 -4.82 -2.69
CA THR A 25 -3.15 -5.35 -3.15
C THR A 25 -3.22 -6.85 -3.41
N ASP A 26 -2.49 -7.33 -4.40
CA ASP A 26 -2.29 -8.76 -4.68
C ASP A 26 -1.13 -9.38 -3.86
N SER A 27 -0.68 -8.68 -2.82
CA SER A 27 0.50 -9.07 -2.04
C SER A 27 0.12 -9.43 -0.61
N GLN A 28 -0.18 -10.71 -0.38
CA GLN A 28 -0.47 -11.22 0.96
C GLN A 28 0.68 -10.98 1.96
N VAL A 29 1.94 -11.04 1.49
CA VAL A 29 3.13 -10.70 2.27
C VAL A 29 3.09 -9.24 2.75
N LEU A 30 2.56 -8.32 1.94
CA LEU A 30 2.49 -6.90 2.31
C LEU A 30 1.46 -6.68 3.41
N ILE A 31 0.31 -7.35 3.33
CA ILE A 31 -0.72 -7.31 4.37
C ILE A 31 -0.19 -7.89 5.68
N GLN A 32 0.45 -9.06 5.62
CA GLN A 32 1.07 -9.67 6.80
C GLN A 32 2.14 -8.78 7.42
N LEU A 33 2.96 -8.10 6.60
CA LEU A 33 3.96 -7.16 7.09
C LEU A 33 3.33 -5.95 7.79
N LEU A 34 2.26 -5.38 7.23
CA LEU A 34 1.54 -4.25 7.85
C LEU A 34 0.93 -4.63 9.21
N LEU A 35 0.41 -5.85 9.31
CA LEU A 35 -0.17 -6.40 10.53
C LEU A 35 0.88 -6.87 11.55
N SER A 36 2.10 -7.13 11.10
CA SER A 36 3.17 -7.61 11.98
C SER A 36 3.87 -6.45 12.69
N ASP A 37 4.11 -6.61 13.99
CA ASP A 37 5.09 -5.82 14.75
C ASP A 37 6.51 -6.34 14.53
N ASN A 38 6.85 -6.66 13.29
CA ASN A 38 8.17 -7.18 12.98
C ASN A 38 9.21 -6.06 13.11
N ILE A 39 9.96 -6.09 14.22
CA ILE A 39 10.96 -5.10 14.62
C ILE A 39 12.02 -4.90 13.52
N ALA A 40 12.34 -5.95 12.76
CA ALA A 40 13.33 -5.88 11.67
C ALA A 40 12.91 -4.95 10.52
N PHE A 41 11.61 -4.74 10.32
CA PHE A 41 11.07 -3.83 9.30
C PHE A 41 10.37 -2.61 9.90
N SER A 42 10.48 -2.43 11.22
CA SER A 42 9.78 -1.38 11.98
C SER A 42 9.96 0.00 11.37
N HIS A 43 11.19 0.42 11.07
CA HIS A 43 11.46 1.75 10.51
C HIS A 43 10.80 1.97 9.14
N MET A 44 10.75 0.93 8.28
CA MET A 44 10.03 1.03 7.01
C MET A 44 8.52 1.02 7.20
N LEU A 45 8.01 0.27 8.17
CA LEU A 45 6.56 0.12 8.38
C LEU A 45 5.95 1.31 9.14
N ILE A 46 6.70 1.98 10.02
CA ILE A 46 6.24 3.14 10.80
C ILE A 46 5.79 4.27 9.89
N ASP A 47 6.62 4.69 8.92
CA ASP A 47 6.27 5.78 8.00
C ASP A 47 5.02 5.45 7.16
N ARG A 48 4.85 4.18 6.81
CA ARG A 48 3.74 3.69 5.97
C ARG A 48 2.44 3.61 6.75
N ARG A 49 2.49 3.16 8.01
CA ARG A 49 1.33 3.17 8.94
C ARG A 49 0.90 4.59 9.25
N HIS A 50 1.85 5.49 9.47
CA HIS A 50 1.56 6.90 9.70
C HIS A 50 0.88 7.57 8.49
N LEU A 51 1.24 7.17 7.27
CA LEU A 51 0.52 7.62 6.06
C LEU A 51 -0.91 7.09 5.99
N LEU A 52 -1.14 5.83 6.38
CA LEU A 52 -2.49 5.27 6.47
C LEU A 52 -3.34 6.03 7.50
N GLU A 53 -2.78 6.33 8.67
CA GLU A 53 -3.46 7.14 9.70
C GLU A 53 -3.85 8.52 9.16
N LYS A 54 -2.94 9.20 8.45
CA LYS A 54 -3.23 10.50 7.81
C LYS A 54 -4.34 10.42 6.75
N LEU A 55 -4.55 9.25 6.18
CA LEU A 55 -5.62 8.97 5.20
C LEU A 55 -6.92 8.47 5.84
N GLY A 56 -7.02 8.49 7.17
CA GLY A 56 -8.20 8.05 7.90
C GLY A 56 -8.25 6.54 8.12
N SER A 57 -7.09 5.87 8.17
CA SER A 57 -6.94 4.44 8.41
C SER A 57 -7.77 3.58 7.43
N PRO A 58 -7.52 3.70 6.11
CA PRO A 58 -8.29 2.97 5.12
C PRO A 58 -8.09 1.47 5.25
N GLN A 59 -9.12 0.69 4.92
CA GLN A 59 -9.03 -0.77 4.91
C GLN A 59 -8.03 -1.21 3.83
N VAL A 60 -7.10 -2.09 4.20
CA VAL A 60 -6.14 -2.71 3.28
C VAL A 60 -6.57 -4.17 3.03
N GLY A 61 -7.01 -4.46 1.80
CA GLY A 61 -7.54 -5.77 1.39
C GLY A 61 -6.62 -6.53 0.43
N HIS A 62 -6.67 -7.86 0.50
CA HIS A 62 -6.06 -8.71 -0.51
C HIS A 62 -7.01 -8.94 -1.67
N ILE A 63 -6.52 -8.80 -2.90
CA ILE A 63 -7.25 -9.17 -4.12
C ILE A 63 -6.44 -10.15 -4.96
N PHE A 64 -7.10 -10.88 -5.85
CA PHE A 64 -6.41 -11.74 -6.81
C PHE A 64 -5.59 -10.90 -7.80
N ARG A 65 -4.49 -11.44 -8.29
CA ARG A 65 -3.57 -10.73 -9.18
C ARG A 65 -4.25 -10.28 -10.48
N GLU A 66 -5.18 -11.09 -10.97
CA GLU A 66 -6.00 -10.82 -12.14
C GLU A 66 -6.84 -9.54 -11.96
N ALA A 67 -7.36 -9.30 -10.75
CA ALA A 67 -8.07 -8.07 -10.41
C ALA A 67 -7.13 -6.87 -10.24
N ASN A 68 -5.86 -7.11 -9.89
CA ASN A 68 -4.82 -6.09 -9.77
C ASN A 68 -4.05 -5.82 -11.09
N ALA A 69 -4.54 -6.31 -12.23
CA ALA A 69 -3.82 -6.24 -13.51
C ALA A 69 -3.53 -4.80 -13.97
N ALA A 70 -4.37 -3.83 -13.59
CA ALA A 70 -4.14 -2.42 -13.90
C ALA A 70 -2.88 -1.87 -13.21
N ALA A 71 -2.70 -2.16 -11.92
CA ALA A 71 -1.50 -1.73 -11.19
C ALA A 71 -0.24 -2.45 -11.69
N ASP A 72 -0.35 -3.74 -12.02
CA ASP A 72 0.75 -4.52 -12.62
C ASP A 72 1.18 -3.92 -13.98
N LYS A 73 0.23 -3.54 -14.85
CA LYS A 73 0.53 -2.86 -16.12
C LYS A 73 1.20 -1.51 -15.91
N LEU A 74 0.70 -0.69 -14.98
CA LEU A 74 1.30 0.59 -14.64
C LEU A 74 2.74 0.43 -14.12
N ALA A 75 2.99 -0.55 -13.27
CA ALA A 75 4.33 -0.86 -12.77
C ALA A 75 5.27 -1.34 -13.89
N ALA A 76 4.75 -2.05 -14.89
CA ALA A 76 5.53 -2.49 -16.06
C ALA A 76 5.89 -1.33 -17.01
N MET A 77 5.03 -0.31 -17.09
CA MET A 77 5.24 0.87 -17.95
C MET A 77 6.21 1.90 -17.33
N GLY A 78 6.35 1.93 -16.01
CA GLY A 78 7.25 2.84 -15.28
C GLY A 78 8.70 2.34 -15.14
N LYS A 79 9.17 1.47 -16.04
CA LYS A 79 10.55 0.97 -16.08
C LYS A 79 11.48 1.94 -16.79
#